data_AF-A0A1Q6R892-F1
#
_entry.id   AF-A0A1Q6R892-F1
#
_cell.length_a   1.000
_cell.length_b   1.000
_cell.length_c   1.000
_cell.angle_alpha   90.00
_cell.angle_beta   90.00
_cell.angle_gamma   90.00
#
_symmetry.space_group_name_H-M   'P 1'
#
loop_
_entity.id
_entity.type
_entity.pdbx_description
1 polymer ?
#
loop_
_entity_poly.entity_id
_entity_poly.type
_entity_poly.pdbx_seq_one_letter_code
_entity_poly.pdbx_strand_id
1 'polypeptide(L)'
;MSRDGYPRRHSGGAALLLLIAAVALVVAVLAIFTSIFEKAKAKPDDAPGTDVIQPAEPDDTGSDTPDVPADPDNGNTLPDDTSTPDTVTKPDGSQLDDPTRPASGTITTSDTPYQSGGVYVVGNTGYEMYNYVGSLAEKYQQIVNGVADDLGGTATVYVMAIPLSSGITLPDSLYSDIPGSDQAQAEKDILTGMGNNVKAVPLHDTLMAHRNEYIYFRTDHHWTALGAYYAYVQFCAAKGITPHELSEYEISQYPGFLGSFYNDAGKPDAMSATPDTVNAYHPLSADAHMEYGSNENSSLTGGKVIFDESTAAASLKYGTFIMGDNPYTVIENPDLTDGSACIVVKESFGNAFVPFLVDHYQTVYVVDYRYYTGSITALARSKGASDVLFVNNLSAIRGSYQIGKLNGVK
;
A
#
# COMPACT_ATOMS: atom_id res chain seq x y z
N MET A 1 -56.87 -47.21 57.36
CA MET A 1 -56.54 -48.26 56.36
C MET A 1 -56.30 -47.58 55.03
N SER A 2 -55.36 -47.96 54.17
CA SER A 2 -54.12 -48.77 54.29
C SER A 2 -53.40 -48.63 52.93
N ARG A 3 -52.17 -48.11 52.88
CA ARG A 3 -50.86 -48.84 52.84
C ARG A 3 -50.40 -49.28 51.44
N ASP A 4 -49.17 -48.87 51.13
CA ASP A 4 -48.08 -49.60 50.42
C ASP A 4 -48.31 -50.04 48.94
N GLY A 5 -47.34 -50.08 48.01
CA GLY A 5 -45.94 -49.61 48.01
C GLY A 5 -44.99 -50.41 47.07
N TYR A 6 -44.49 -49.79 45.97
CA TYR A 6 -43.31 -50.22 45.13
C TYR A 6 -43.34 -51.61 44.43
N PRO A 7 -42.38 -52.01 43.51
CA PRO A 7 -41.22 -51.29 42.92
C PRO A 7 -41.05 -51.33 41.37
N ARG A 8 -39.96 -50.71 40.88
CA ARG A 8 -39.49 -50.58 39.47
C ARG A 8 -38.76 -51.82 38.90
N ARG A 9 -38.64 -51.89 37.56
CA ARG A 9 -37.49 -52.35 36.70
C ARG A 9 -37.82 -52.01 35.23
N HIS A 10 -36.94 -51.83 34.23
CA HIS A 10 -35.48 -51.57 34.12
C HIS A 10 -35.23 -50.98 32.69
N SER A 11 -34.36 -49.98 32.48
CA SER A 11 -33.92 -49.55 31.12
C SER A 11 -32.51 -48.94 31.01
N GLY A 12 -31.67 -49.02 32.06
CA GLY A 12 -30.34 -48.39 32.09
C GLY A 12 -29.26 -49.01 31.19
N GLY A 13 -29.51 -50.18 30.58
CA GLY A 13 -28.49 -50.88 29.79
C GLY A 13 -28.19 -50.23 28.43
N ALA A 14 -29.21 -49.72 27.74
CA ALA A 14 -29.05 -49.14 26.40
C ALA A 14 -28.28 -47.81 26.43
N ALA A 15 -28.55 -46.96 27.42
CA ALA A 15 -27.86 -45.68 27.59
C ALA A 15 -26.35 -45.86 27.91
N LEU A 16 -26.01 -46.86 28.72
CA LEU A 16 -24.60 -47.14 29.07
C LEU A 16 -23.81 -47.69 27.87
N LEU A 17 -24.43 -48.56 27.05
CA LEU A 17 -23.81 -49.08 25.82
C LEU A 17 -23.57 -47.98 24.78
N LEU A 18 -24.51 -47.04 24.62
CA LEU A 18 -24.34 -45.87 23.75
C LEU A 18 -23.21 -44.95 24.22
N LEU A 19 -23.08 -44.74 25.54
CA LEU A 19 -22.00 -43.92 26.10
C LEU A 19 -20.62 -44.55 25.87
N ILE A 20 -20.50 -45.87 26.07
CA ILE A 20 -19.25 -46.61 25.84
C ILE A 20 -18.87 -46.60 24.36
N ALA A 21 -19.84 -46.75 23.45
CA ALA A 21 -19.59 -46.66 22.01
C ALA A 21 -19.12 -45.25 21.58
N ALA A 22 -19.71 -44.19 22.14
CA ALA A 22 -19.29 -42.82 21.86
C ALA A 22 -17.86 -42.52 22.36
N VAL A 23 -17.50 -42.96 23.57
CA VAL A 23 -16.14 -42.80 24.12
C VAL A 23 -15.12 -43.59 23.30
N ALA A 24 -15.44 -44.82 22.90
CA ALA A 24 -14.57 -45.62 22.03
C ALA A 24 -14.33 -44.96 20.65
N LEU A 25 -15.36 -44.34 20.07
CA LEU A 25 -15.25 -43.59 18.82
C LEU A 25 -14.33 -42.37 18.96
N VAL A 26 -14.48 -41.58 20.05
CA VAL A 26 -13.64 -40.41 20.32
C VAL A 26 -12.17 -40.81 20.53
N VAL A 27 -11.90 -41.91 21.24
CA VAL A 27 -10.54 -42.42 21.43
C VAL A 27 -9.93 -42.92 20.12
N ALA A 28 -10.72 -43.60 19.26
CA ALA A 28 -10.27 -44.03 17.94
C ALA A 28 -9.94 -42.84 17.02
N VAL A 29 -10.77 -41.79 17.02
CA VAL A 29 -10.52 -40.55 16.27
C VAL A 29 -9.25 -39.85 16.78
N LEU A 30 -9.08 -39.71 18.10
CA LEU A 30 -7.86 -39.13 18.69
C LEU A 30 -6.59 -39.92 18.32
N ALA A 31 -6.65 -41.26 18.34
CA ALA A 31 -5.53 -42.11 17.94
C ALA A 31 -5.14 -41.94 16.46
N ILE A 32 -6.13 -41.79 15.58
CA ILE A 32 -5.92 -41.49 14.15
C ILE A 32 -5.23 -40.12 14.00
N PHE A 33 -5.76 -39.08 14.64
CA PHE A 33 -5.16 -37.73 14.62
C PHE A 33 -3.71 -37.72 15.13
N THR A 34 -3.40 -38.38 16.24
CA THR A 34 -2.01 -38.46 16.72
C THR A 34 -1.09 -39.21 15.75
N SER A 35 -1.56 -40.27 15.10
CA SER A 35 -0.75 -41.01 14.11
C SER A 35 -0.45 -40.18 12.85
N ILE A 36 -1.38 -39.31 12.44
CA ILE A 36 -1.20 -38.39 11.31
C ILE A 36 -0.19 -37.31 11.68
N PHE A 37 -0.24 -36.76 12.89
CA PHE A 37 0.70 -35.74 13.37
C PHE A 37 2.12 -36.27 13.60
N GLU A 38 2.31 -37.51 14.08
CA GLU A 38 3.67 -38.08 14.19
C GLU A 38 4.30 -38.35 12.82
N LYS A 39 3.50 -38.77 11.83
CA LYS A 39 3.99 -38.99 10.45
C LYS A 39 4.48 -37.71 9.76
N ALA A 40 4.04 -36.54 10.23
CA ALA A 40 4.42 -35.23 9.69
C ALA A 40 5.77 -34.69 10.23
N LYS A 41 6.47 -35.41 11.12
CA LYS A 41 7.76 -34.98 11.70
C LYS A 41 9.01 -35.52 10.99
N ALA A 42 8.87 -36.28 9.91
CA ALA A 42 9.99 -36.73 9.08
C ALA A 42 10.22 -35.79 7.88
N LYS A 43 11.49 -35.56 7.52
CA LYS A 43 11.95 -34.61 6.48
C LYS A 43 13.01 -35.30 5.61
N PRO A 44 13.31 -34.82 4.39
CA PRO A 44 12.46 -34.82 3.19
C PRO A 44 13.10 -35.65 2.03
N ASP A 45 12.36 -35.90 0.95
CA ASP A 45 12.89 -36.28 -0.38
C ASP A 45 11.89 -35.84 -1.48
N ASP A 46 12.34 -35.81 -2.75
CA ASP A 46 11.87 -34.90 -3.81
C ASP A 46 10.46 -35.10 -4.44
N ALA A 47 9.86 -33.95 -4.79
CA ALA A 47 8.87 -33.68 -5.86
C ALA A 47 7.44 -34.28 -5.76
N PRO A 48 6.45 -33.73 -6.51
CA PRO A 48 6.16 -32.32 -6.78
C PRO A 48 4.70 -31.92 -6.45
N GLY A 49 4.47 -30.63 -6.17
CA GLY A 49 3.20 -29.93 -6.38
C GLY A 49 1.93 -30.45 -5.67
N THR A 50 1.57 -29.82 -4.56
CA THR A 50 0.20 -29.84 -4.00
C THR A 50 -0.18 -28.43 -3.59
N ASP A 51 -1.35 -27.96 -4.02
CA ASP A 51 -1.78 -26.57 -3.85
C ASP A 51 -1.84 -26.13 -2.39
N VAL A 52 -1.24 -24.97 -2.11
CA VAL A 52 -1.41 -24.26 -0.84
C VAL A 52 -2.72 -23.47 -0.93
N ILE A 53 -3.66 -23.76 -0.04
CA ILE A 53 -4.91 -22.99 0.08
C ILE A 53 -4.53 -21.58 0.57
N GLN A 54 -4.56 -20.59 -0.32
CA GLN A 54 -4.48 -19.18 0.04
C GLN A 54 -5.71 -18.78 0.87
N PRO A 55 -5.58 -17.88 1.85
CA PRO A 55 -6.70 -17.06 2.32
C PRO A 55 -7.30 -16.30 1.13
N ALA A 56 -8.61 -16.13 1.11
CA ALA A 56 -9.28 -15.39 0.03
C ALA A 56 -8.76 -13.94 -0.01
N GLU A 57 -8.36 -13.49 -1.19
CA GLU A 57 -8.06 -12.08 -1.47
C GLU A 57 -9.37 -11.26 -1.35
N PRO A 58 -9.33 -10.03 -0.82
CA PRO A 58 -10.47 -9.13 -0.90
C PRO A 58 -10.71 -8.76 -2.38
N ASP A 59 -11.97 -8.81 -2.82
CA ASP A 59 -12.37 -8.32 -4.14
C ASP A 59 -12.06 -6.82 -4.26
N ASP A 60 -11.04 -6.47 -5.05
CA ASP A 60 -10.81 -5.11 -5.54
C ASP A 60 -11.83 -4.77 -6.65
N THR A 61 -13.10 -4.80 -6.28
CA THR A 61 -14.22 -4.31 -7.10
C THR A 61 -14.68 -2.96 -6.55
N GLY A 62 -13.73 -2.01 -6.46
CA GLY A 62 -13.96 -0.60 -6.13
C GLY A 62 -14.01 0.34 -7.34
N SER A 63 -13.96 -0.20 -8.56
CA SER A 63 -13.99 0.56 -9.82
C SER A 63 -15.42 0.95 -10.24
N ASP A 64 -16.11 1.75 -9.43
CA ASP A 64 -17.28 2.49 -9.89
C ASP A 64 -16.81 3.72 -10.70
N THR A 65 -16.71 3.56 -12.01
CA THR A 65 -16.58 4.68 -12.95
C THR A 65 -17.79 5.60 -12.83
N PRO A 66 -17.63 6.90 -12.53
CA PRO A 66 -18.77 7.83 -12.54
C PRO A 66 -19.36 7.94 -13.95
N ASP A 67 -20.65 7.60 -14.08
CA ASP A 67 -21.43 7.87 -15.29
C ASP A 67 -21.41 9.38 -15.57
N VAL A 68 -20.99 9.76 -16.78
CA VAL A 68 -20.89 11.17 -17.21
C VAL A 68 -22.29 11.78 -17.36
N PRO A 69 -22.69 12.79 -16.57
CA PRO A 69 -23.91 13.53 -16.81
C PRO A 69 -23.67 14.51 -17.97
N ALA A 70 -24.51 14.43 -19.00
CA ALA A 70 -24.45 15.36 -20.13
C ALA A 70 -24.84 16.79 -19.70
N ASP A 71 -24.09 17.76 -20.22
CA ASP A 71 -24.34 19.20 -20.10
C ASP A 71 -25.66 19.64 -20.76
N PRO A 72 -26.44 20.52 -20.12
CA PRO A 72 -27.34 21.43 -20.79
C PRO A 72 -27.06 22.90 -20.44
N ASP A 73 -26.42 23.61 -21.38
CA ASP A 73 -26.33 25.07 -21.45
C ASP A 73 -27.70 25.77 -21.25
N ASN A 74 -27.78 26.65 -20.24
CA ASN A 74 -28.48 27.94 -20.39
C ASN A 74 -28.20 28.95 -19.26
N GLY A 75 -27.65 30.10 -19.64
CA GLY A 75 -28.38 31.36 -19.49
C GLY A 75 -28.49 32.04 -18.10
N ASN A 76 -27.59 33.00 -17.90
CA ASN A 76 -27.84 34.37 -17.39
C ASN A 76 -27.94 34.72 -15.88
N THR A 77 -27.40 35.93 -15.63
CA THR A 77 -27.63 36.90 -14.53
C THR A 77 -26.98 36.67 -13.15
N LEU A 78 -25.94 37.47 -12.91
CA LEU A 78 -25.53 38.00 -11.60
C LEU A 78 -26.72 38.66 -10.86
N PRO A 79 -26.67 38.71 -9.52
CA PRO A 79 -26.31 40.01 -8.94
C PRO A 79 -25.19 39.96 -7.90
N ASP A 80 -24.57 41.14 -7.76
CA ASP A 80 -23.61 41.58 -6.75
C ASP A 80 -24.22 41.55 -5.33
N ASP A 81 -23.49 41.03 -4.34
CA ASP A 81 -23.61 41.51 -2.96
C ASP A 81 -22.30 41.32 -2.18
N THR A 82 -22.03 42.29 -1.32
CA THR A 82 -20.76 42.51 -0.64
C THR A 82 -20.73 41.90 0.76
N SER A 83 -19.71 41.11 1.08
CA SER A 83 -19.21 40.99 2.46
C SER A 83 -17.72 40.66 2.50
N THR A 84 -16.98 41.35 3.36
CA THR A 84 -15.54 41.18 3.58
C THR A 84 -15.26 39.99 4.53
N PRO A 85 -14.06 39.38 4.48
CA PRO A 85 -13.84 38.04 5.01
C PRO A 85 -13.64 38.01 6.52
N ASP A 86 -14.26 37.03 7.18
CA ASP A 86 -13.93 36.67 8.56
C ASP A 86 -12.57 35.95 8.63
N THR A 87 -11.80 36.31 9.65
CA THR A 87 -10.39 35.95 9.77
C THR A 87 -10.25 34.47 10.16
N VAL A 88 -9.88 33.60 9.21
CA VAL A 88 -9.49 32.22 9.55
C VAL A 88 -8.14 32.26 10.28
N THR A 89 -8.14 31.92 11.56
CA THR A 89 -6.93 31.72 12.36
C THR A 89 -6.08 30.61 11.75
N LYS A 90 -4.91 30.99 11.24
CA LYS A 90 -3.84 30.09 10.81
C LYS A 90 -3.47 29.10 11.93
N PRO A 91 -3.48 27.78 11.70
CA PRO A 91 -2.94 26.82 12.65
C PRO A 91 -1.44 27.09 12.89
N ASP A 92 -1.02 26.88 14.14
CA ASP A 92 0.36 27.12 14.57
C ASP A 92 1.30 26.10 13.93
N GLY A 93 2.21 26.58 13.07
CA GLY A 93 3.22 25.79 12.38
C GLY A 93 4.56 25.72 13.13
N SER A 94 4.58 25.90 14.45
CA SER A 94 5.82 25.78 15.23
C SER A 94 6.17 24.32 15.53
N GLN A 95 7.40 23.94 15.15
CA GLN A 95 7.97 22.58 15.17
C GLN A 95 7.44 21.59 14.13
N LEU A 96 7.65 21.91 12.85
CA LEU A 96 8.22 20.89 11.96
C LEU A 96 9.71 20.80 12.29
N ASP A 97 10.12 19.66 12.82
CA ASP A 97 11.53 19.38 13.11
C ASP A 97 12.26 18.98 11.82
N ASP A 98 13.57 19.25 11.77
CA ASP A 98 14.49 18.93 10.66
C ASP A 98 14.29 17.49 10.12
N PRO A 99 13.98 17.29 8.82
CA PRO A 99 13.73 15.97 8.24
C PRO A 99 14.97 15.07 8.15
N THR A 100 16.14 15.55 8.58
CA THR A 100 17.35 14.74 8.77
C THR A 100 17.59 14.31 10.23
N ARG A 101 16.73 14.73 11.16
CA ARG A 101 16.86 14.44 12.60
C ARG A 101 16.03 13.21 13.01
N PRO A 102 16.66 12.08 13.40
CA PRO A 102 15.92 10.86 13.72
C PRO A 102 15.08 11.00 15.00
N ALA A 103 13.77 10.84 14.88
CA ALA A 103 12.84 10.58 15.96
C ALA A 103 12.88 9.08 16.34
N SER A 104 14.05 8.60 16.79
CA SER A 104 14.22 7.24 17.33
C SER A 104 13.56 7.12 18.71
N GLY A 105 12.24 6.95 18.70
CA GLY A 105 11.39 6.70 19.85
C GLY A 105 10.72 5.33 19.75
N THR A 106 10.63 4.64 20.89
CA THR A 106 9.87 3.40 21.04
C THR A 106 8.37 3.67 20.97
N ILE A 107 7.68 2.96 20.08
CA ILE A 107 6.21 2.99 20.02
C ILE A 107 5.70 1.98 21.05
N THR A 108 4.86 2.42 21.98
CA THR A 108 4.27 1.58 23.03
C THR A 108 2.75 1.51 22.89
N THR A 109 2.14 0.42 23.34
CA THR A 109 0.69 0.29 23.44
C THR A 109 0.28 -0.41 24.73
N SER A 110 -0.95 -0.13 25.18
CA SER A 110 -1.65 -0.90 26.20
C SER A 110 -2.84 -1.69 25.64
N ASP A 111 -3.12 -1.55 24.34
CA ASP A 111 -4.26 -2.22 23.69
C ASP A 111 -3.94 -3.69 23.41
N THR A 112 -4.89 -4.56 23.70
CA THR A 112 -4.79 -5.98 23.34
C THR A 112 -4.96 -6.12 21.82
N PRO A 113 -3.97 -6.63 21.08
CA PRO A 113 -4.10 -6.82 19.64
C PRO A 113 -5.08 -7.96 19.31
N TYR A 114 -5.68 -7.89 18.13
CA TYR A 114 -6.48 -8.99 17.58
C TYR A 114 -6.34 -9.06 16.05
N GLN A 115 -6.60 -10.23 15.48
CA GLN A 115 -6.62 -10.42 14.02
C GLN A 115 -8.07 -10.43 13.52
N SER A 116 -8.34 -9.70 12.43
CA SER A 116 -9.60 -9.74 11.69
C SER A 116 -9.28 -9.88 10.20
N GLY A 117 -9.60 -11.03 9.63
CA GLY A 117 -9.20 -11.38 8.25
C GLY A 117 -7.67 -11.33 8.07
N GLY A 118 -7.23 -10.54 7.09
CA GLY A 118 -5.82 -10.26 6.82
C GLY A 118 -5.20 -9.12 7.63
N VAL A 119 -5.98 -8.43 8.49
CA VAL A 119 -5.55 -7.26 9.26
C VAL A 119 -5.24 -7.67 10.71
N TYR A 120 -4.06 -7.26 11.19
CA TYR A 120 -3.70 -7.26 12.61
C TYR A 120 -4.05 -5.88 13.19
N VAL A 121 -4.96 -5.82 14.15
CA VAL A 121 -5.49 -4.56 14.69
C VAL A 121 -4.96 -4.32 16.10
N VAL A 122 -4.47 -3.09 16.34
CA VAL A 122 -4.02 -2.60 17.64
C VAL A 122 -4.72 -1.26 17.91
N GLY A 123 -5.62 -1.23 18.90
CA GLY A 123 -6.41 -0.03 19.21
C GLY A 123 -7.25 0.43 18.02
N ASN A 124 -6.89 1.57 17.44
CA ASN A 124 -7.51 2.16 16.25
C ASN A 124 -6.64 2.06 14.97
N THR A 125 -5.61 1.22 14.98
CA THR A 125 -4.65 1.06 13.88
C THR A 125 -4.66 -0.36 13.34
N GLY A 126 -4.74 -0.50 12.01
CA GLY A 126 -4.61 -1.75 11.29
C GLY A 126 -3.19 -1.91 10.72
N TYR A 127 -2.77 -3.16 10.62
CA TYR A 127 -1.45 -3.55 10.12
C TYR A 127 -1.58 -4.78 9.22
N GLU A 128 -0.91 -4.75 8.07
CA GLU A 128 -0.85 -5.89 7.16
C GLU A 128 0.21 -6.91 7.63
N MET A 129 -0.16 -8.18 7.77
CA MET A 129 0.78 -9.25 8.09
C MET A 129 1.66 -9.60 6.88
N TYR A 130 2.96 -9.31 6.97
CA TYR A 130 3.92 -9.49 5.88
C TYR A 130 4.62 -10.85 5.91
N ASN A 131 4.76 -11.52 4.77
CA ASN A 131 5.57 -12.74 4.64
C ASN A 131 6.43 -12.64 3.38
N TYR A 132 7.73 -12.89 3.52
CA TYR A 132 8.68 -12.86 2.42
C TYR A 132 8.53 -14.09 1.52
N VAL A 133 8.56 -13.88 0.19
CA VAL A 133 8.47 -14.95 -0.80
C VAL A 133 9.68 -14.84 -1.74
N GLY A 134 10.77 -15.54 -1.37
CA GLY A 134 12.06 -15.41 -2.06
C GLY A 134 12.01 -15.63 -3.57
N SER A 135 11.22 -16.58 -4.06
CA SER A 135 11.06 -16.83 -5.51
C SER A 135 10.35 -15.71 -6.27
N LEU A 136 9.53 -14.89 -5.60
CA LEU A 136 8.90 -13.70 -6.19
C LEU A 136 9.82 -12.48 -6.10
N ALA A 137 10.60 -12.35 -5.02
CA ALA A 137 11.68 -11.36 -4.91
C ALA A 137 12.77 -11.58 -5.97
N GLU A 138 13.21 -12.82 -6.18
CA GLU A 138 14.14 -13.20 -7.26
C GLU A 138 13.57 -12.86 -8.65
N LYS A 139 12.27 -13.09 -8.86
CA LYS A 139 11.62 -12.74 -10.13
C LYS A 139 11.47 -11.22 -10.31
N TYR A 140 11.22 -10.47 -9.24
CA TYR A 140 11.23 -9.01 -9.24
C TYR A 140 12.60 -8.46 -9.64
N GLN A 141 13.67 -8.93 -9.00
CA GLN A 141 15.06 -8.61 -9.34
C GLN A 141 15.37 -8.89 -10.81
N GLN A 142 14.99 -10.07 -11.33
CA GLN A 142 15.18 -10.43 -12.73
C GLN A 142 14.46 -9.47 -13.71
N ILE A 143 13.28 -8.95 -13.34
CA ILE A 143 12.54 -7.98 -14.17
C ILE A 143 13.26 -6.63 -14.15
N VAL A 144 13.57 -6.09 -12.97
CA VAL A 144 14.21 -4.77 -12.81
C VAL A 144 15.61 -4.75 -13.45
N ASN A 145 16.42 -5.80 -13.22
CA ASN A 145 17.73 -5.96 -13.84
C ASN A 145 17.63 -6.05 -15.38
N GLY A 146 16.64 -6.79 -15.91
CA GLY A 146 16.42 -6.89 -17.35
C GLY A 146 16.07 -5.54 -17.99
N VAL A 147 15.21 -4.74 -17.34
CA VAL A 147 14.89 -3.37 -17.79
C VAL A 147 16.14 -2.46 -17.75
N ALA A 148 16.99 -2.60 -16.73
CA ALA A 148 18.23 -1.83 -16.61
C ALA A 148 19.31 -2.24 -17.60
N ASP A 149 19.39 -3.52 -17.98
CA ASP A 149 20.26 -4.02 -19.04
C ASP A 149 19.81 -3.46 -20.40
N ASP A 150 18.50 -3.54 -20.69
CA ASP A 150 17.91 -3.03 -21.92
C ASP A 150 18.00 -1.50 -22.06
N LEU A 151 17.98 -0.75 -20.95
CA LEU A 151 18.12 0.70 -20.92
C LEU A 151 19.56 1.20 -20.72
N GLY A 152 20.55 0.30 -20.78
CA GLY A 152 21.97 0.67 -20.69
C GLY A 152 22.35 1.79 -21.65
N GLY A 153 22.80 2.92 -21.11
CA GLY A 153 23.16 4.12 -21.88
C GLY A 153 21.98 4.96 -22.40
N THR A 154 20.74 4.59 -22.07
CA THR A 154 19.51 5.38 -22.33
C THR A 154 19.00 6.02 -21.05
N ALA A 155 18.78 5.23 -20.00
CA ALA A 155 18.17 5.68 -18.75
C ALA A 155 18.85 5.06 -17.52
N THR A 156 18.80 5.73 -16.38
CA THR A 156 19.19 5.17 -15.09
C THR A 156 17.99 4.52 -14.43
N VAL A 157 18.09 3.25 -14.03
CA VAL A 157 17.01 2.57 -13.30
C VAL A 157 17.23 2.71 -11.79
N TYR A 158 16.19 3.14 -11.08
CA TYR A 158 16.13 3.22 -9.62
C TYR A 158 15.07 2.24 -9.10
N VAL A 159 15.27 1.73 -7.89
CA VAL A 159 14.32 0.80 -7.27
C VAL A 159 14.16 1.07 -5.77
N MET A 160 12.90 1.13 -5.34
CA MET A 160 12.45 1.29 -3.96
C MET A 160 11.52 0.12 -3.63
N ALA A 161 11.89 -0.68 -2.62
CA ALA A 161 11.10 -1.81 -2.14
C ALA A 161 10.46 -1.44 -0.79
N ILE A 162 9.35 -0.70 -0.84
CA ILE A 162 8.82 0.10 0.27
C ILE A 162 8.26 -0.79 1.38
N PRO A 163 8.76 -0.69 2.63
CA PRO A 163 8.18 -1.39 3.78
C PRO A 163 6.71 -1.03 4.05
N LEU A 164 6.01 -1.90 4.76
CA LEU A 164 4.62 -1.70 5.19
C LEU A 164 4.59 -1.08 6.60
N SER A 165 3.43 -0.55 7.00
CA SER A 165 3.22 0.01 8.36
C SER A 165 3.57 -0.99 9.46
N SER A 166 3.35 -2.29 9.24
CA SER A 166 3.71 -3.37 10.16
C SER A 166 5.21 -3.54 10.40
N GLY A 167 6.05 -3.08 9.47
CA GLY A 167 7.51 -3.04 9.65
C GLY A 167 7.96 -1.79 10.42
N ILE A 168 7.25 -0.66 10.25
CA ILE A 168 7.73 0.65 10.68
C ILE A 168 7.03 1.18 11.95
N THR A 169 5.69 1.20 11.97
CA THR A 169 4.89 1.90 13.00
C THR A 169 4.15 0.96 13.96
N LEU A 170 4.42 -0.36 13.90
CA LEU A 170 3.93 -1.31 14.89
C LEU A 170 4.58 -1.05 16.27
N PRO A 171 3.83 -1.13 17.39
CA PRO A 171 4.40 -1.02 18.73
C PRO A 171 5.50 -2.06 18.99
N ASP A 172 6.61 -1.62 19.60
CA ASP A 172 7.86 -2.38 19.64
C ASP A 172 7.71 -3.74 20.34
N SER A 173 6.82 -3.82 21.33
CA SER A 173 6.51 -5.05 22.07
C SER A 173 5.74 -6.09 21.25
N LEU A 174 5.24 -5.75 20.06
CA LEU A 174 4.43 -6.63 19.22
C LEU A 174 5.16 -7.15 17.98
N TYR A 175 6.41 -6.72 17.71
CA TYR A 175 7.20 -7.25 16.59
C TYR A 175 7.48 -8.76 16.69
N SER A 176 7.52 -9.33 17.90
CA SER A 176 7.63 -10.79 18.11
C SER A 176 6.31 -11.54 17.93
N ASP A 177 5.18 -10.82 17.95
CA ASP A 177 3.84 -11.38 18.14
C ASP A 177 3.00 -11.26 16.86
N ILE A 178 3.30 -10.29 16.00
CA ILE A 178 2.70 -10.19 14.67
C ILE A 178 3.19 -11.36 13.78
N PRO A 179 2.29 -12.11 13.11
CA PRO A 179 2.71 -13.12 12.16
C PRO A 179 3.41 -12.49 10.96
N GLY A 180 4.70 -12.78 10.77
CA GLY A 180 5.38 -12.32 9.57
C GLY A 180 6.88 -12.59 9.46
N SER A 181 7.45 -12.05 8.38
CA SER A 181 8.88 -11.96 8.08
C SER A 181 9.43 -10.58 8.40
N ASP A 182 10.72 -10.51 8.76
CA ASP A 182 11.46 -9.26 8.94
C ASP A 182 11.47 -8.43 7.64
N GLN A 183 10.90 -7.23 7.69
CA GLN A 183 10.78 -6.35 6.52
C GLN A 183 12.07 -5.57 6.21
N ALA A 184 12.92 -5.32 7.20
CA ALA A 184 14.25 -4.74 6.99
C ALA A 184 15.14 -5.72 6.22
N GLN A 185 15.10 -6.99 6.62
CA GLN A 185 15.83 -8.06 5.93
C GLN A 185 15.21 -8.35 4.56
N ALA A 186 13.88 -8.31 4.41
CA ALA A 186 13.23 -8.49 3.11
C ALA A 186 13.57 -7.39 2.09
N GLU A 187 13.52 -6.10 2.49
CA GLU A 187 13.98 -4.99 1.62
C GLU A 187 15.44 -5.20 1.21
N LYS A 188 16.31 -5.49 2.18
CA LYS A 188 17.73 -5.72 1.95
C LYS A 188 17.99 -6.90 0.99
N ASP A 189 17.29 -8.01 1.14
CA ASP A 189 17.41 -9.18 0.26
C ASP A 189 16.94 -8.83 -1.16
N ILE A 190 15.85 -8.07 -1.31
CA ILE A 190 15.38 -7.56 -2.62
C ILE A 190 16.43 -6.66 -3.26
N LEU A 191 16.92 -5.64 -2.55
CA LEU A 191 17.83 -4.63 -3.09
C LEU A 191 19.24 -5.19 -3.37
N THR A 192 19.73 -6.18 -2.62
CA THR A 192 21.06 -6.77 -2.84
C THR A 192 21.15 -7.71 -4.04
N GLY A 193 20.02 -8.19 -4.59
CA GLY A 193 19.99 -8.91 -5.87
C GLY A 193 19.89 -8.02 -7.12
N MET A 194 19.96 -6.69 -6.94
CA MET A 194 19.99 -5.73 -8.04
C MET A 194 21.39 -5.65 -8.66
N GLY A 195 21.45 -5.51 -9.99
CA GLY A 195 22.69 -5.40 -10.75
C GLY A 195 23.38 -4.05 -10.57
N ASN A 196 24.67 -3.97 -10.92
CA ASN A 196 25.48 -2.73 -10.78
C ASN A 196 24.98 -1.54 -11.62
N ASN A 197 24.05 -1.77 -12.56
CA ASN A 197 23.37 -0.78 -13.39
C ASN A 197 22.03 -0.30 -12.82
N VAL A 198 21.58 -0.85 -11.69
CA VAL A 198 20.40 -0.42 -10.94
C VAL A 198 20.83 0.34 -9.69
N LYS A 199 20.24 1.51 -9.46
CA LYS A 199 20.40 2.27 -8.21
C LYS A 199 19.34 1.87 -7.19
N ALA A 200 19.72 1.03 -6.24
CA ALA A 200 18.90 0.75 -5.06
C ALA A 200 18.74 2.00 -4.18
N VAL A 201 17.52 2.26 -3.72
CA VAL A 201 17.17 3.33 -2.78
C VAL A 201 16.54 2.68 -1.53
N PRO A 202 17.33 2.40 -0.48
CA PRO A 202 16.82 1.76 0.74
C PRO A 202 16.02 2.75 1.60
N LEU A 203 14.88 2.29 2.12
CA LEU A 203 13.90 3.14 2.79
C LEU A 203 13.66 2.76 4.26
N HIS A 204 13.86 1.50 4.67
CA HIS A 204 13.52 1.04 6.01
C HIS A 204 14.11 1.91 7.13
N ASP A 205 15.42 2.15 7.11
CA ASP A 205 16.09 2.89 8.18
C ASP A 205 15.65 4.38 8.22
N THR A 206 15.34 4.96 7.06
CA THR A 206 14.78 6.32 6.94
C THR A 206 13.37 6.36 7.54
N LEU A 207 12.49 5.44 7.13
CA LEU A 207 11.12 5.39 7.64
C LEU A 207 11.09 5.06 9.15
N MET A 208 12.01 4.22 9.64
CA MET A 208 12.21 3.98 11.07
C MET A 208 12.69 5.21 11.83
N ALA A 209 13.49 6.09 11.21
CA ALA A 209 13.90 7.36 11.81
C ALA A 209 12.71 8.32 12.00
N HIS A 210 11.66 8.21 11.18
CA HIS A 210 10.45 9.05 11.23
C HIS A 210 9.21 8.32 11.76
N ARG A 211 9.35 7.12 12.35
CA ARG A 211 8.22 6.25 12.75
C ARG A 211 7.28 6.82 13.83
N ASN A 212 7.70 7.87 14.54
CA ASN A 212 6.86 8.57 15.52
C ASN A 212 6.06 9.73 14.90
N GLU A 213 6.31 10.03 13.63
CA GLU A 213 5.51 10.95 12.82
C GLU A 213 4.40 10.19 12.08
N TYR A 214 3.46 10.94 11.52
CA TYR A 214 2.28 10.38 10.88
C TYR A 214 2.58 9.94 9.42
N ILE A 215 3.51 9.00 9.26
CA ILE A 215 4.05 8.54 7.96
C ILE A 215 3.29 7.36 7.34
N TYR A 216 2.43 6.67 8.08
CA TYR A 216 1.47 5.68 7.56
C TYR A 216 0.06 5.99 8.06
N PHE A 217 -0.95 5.68 7.26
CA PHE A 217 -2.34 5.73 7.71
C PHE A 217 -2.61 4.64 8.76
N ARG A 218 -3.63 4.85 9.59
CA ARG A 218 -4.03 3.87 10.62
C ARG A 218 -5.16 2.99 10.15
N THR A 219 -6.04 3.55 9.33
CA THR A 219 -7.26 2.90 8.83
C THR A 219 -7.13 2.41 7.39
N ASP A 220 -5.95 2.57 6.80
CA ASP A 220 -5.62 2.25 5.42
C ASP A 220 -4.20 1.68 5.28
N HIS A 221 -3.97 0.91 4.22
CA HIS A 221 -2.70 0.22 3.99
C HIS A 221 -1.55 1.09 3.46
N HIS A 222 -1.83 2.27 2.90
CA HIS A 222 -0.79 3.11 2.34
C HIS A 222 0.04 3.85 3.40
N TRP A 223 1.24 4.28 2.99
CA TRP A 223 1.90 5.42 3.61
C TRP A 223 1.06 6.70 3.46
N THR A 224 1.33 7.70 4.29
CA THR A 224 0.84 9.07 4.01
C THR A 224 1.76 9.75 3.00
N ALA A 225 1.35 10.89 2.44
CA ALA A 225 2.23 11.68 1.58
C ALA A 225 3.51 12.18 2.31
N LEU A 226 3.51 12.24 3.64
CA LEU A 226 4.72 12.48 4.43
C LEU A 226 5.67 11.27 4.41
N GLY A 227 5.14 10.04 4.49
CA GLY A 227 5.93 8.82 4.28
C GLY A 227 6.52 8.75 2.87
N ALA A 228 5.72 9.11 1.87
CA ALA A 228 6.15 9.21 0.47
C ALA A 228 7.23 10.30 0.26
N TYR A 229 7.12 11.45 0.93
CA TYR A 229 8.13 12.51 0.92
C TYR A 229 9.50 12.02 1.39
N TYR A 230 9.57 11.21 2.46
CA TYR A 230 10.85 10.66 2.91
C TYR A 230 11.49 9.71 1.89
N ALA A 231 10.71 8.93 1.15
CA ALA A 231 11.23 8.15 0.04
C ALA A 231 11.69 9.01 -1.14
N TYR A 232 10.99 10.11 -1.41
CA TYR A 232 11.39 11.12 -2.40
C TYR A 232 12.74 11.77 -2.03
N VAL A 233 12.95 12.14 -0.77
CA VAL A 233 14.24 12.65 -0.26
C VAL A 233 15.36 11.63 -0.49
N GLN A 234 15.14 10.34 -0.21
CA GLN A 234 16.14 9.29 -0.48
C GLN A 234 16.39 9.09 -1.98
N PHE A 235 15.35 9.16 -2.81
CA PHE A 235 15.51 9.14 -4.27
C PHE A 235 16.35 10.32 -4.77
N CYS A 236 16.06 11.55 -4.32
CA CYS A 236 16.83 12.75 -4.66
C CYS A 236 18.31 12.58 -4.29
N ALA A 237 18.60 12.05 -3.10
CA ALA A 237 19.97 11.73 -2.67
C ALA A 237 20.66 10.69 -3.59
N ALA A 238 19.97 9.62 -3.98
CA ALA A 238 20.50 8.58 -4.89
C ALA A 238 20.67 9.07 -6.34
N LYS A 239 19.84 10.02 -6.78
CA LYS A 239 19.97 10.70 -8.07
C LYS A 239 21.10 11.76 -8.05
N GLY A 240 21.34 12.39 -6.90
CA GLY A 240 22.32 13.47 -6.73
C GLY A 240 21.74 14.87 -6.94
N ILE A 241 20.46 15.06 -6.61
CA ILE A 241 19.73 16.33 -6.67
C ILE A 241 19.25 16.74 -5.27
N THR A 242 18.96 18.02 -5.08
CA THR A 242 18.41 18.55 -3.82
C THR A 242 16.87 18.38 -3.85
N PRO A 243 16.25 17.72 -2.85
CA PRO A 243 14.79 17.72 -2.72
C PRO A 243 14.28 19.11 -2.33
N HIS A 244 13.02 19.40 -2.61
CA HIS A 244 12.34 20.55 -2.00
C HIS A 244 12.04 20.27 -0.52
N GLU A 245 12.08 21.31 0.30
CA GLU A 245 11.68 21.24 1.70
C GLU A 245 10.16 21.15 1.80
N LEU A 246 9.66 20.33 2.73
CA LEU A 246 8.22 20.10 2.90
C LEU A 246 7.40 21.39 3.11
N SER A 247 8.03 22.43 3.67
CA SER A 247 7.42 23.75 3.89
C SER A 247 7.29 24.63 2.64
N GLU A 248 7.86 24.25 1.50
CA GLU A 248 7.68 24.96 0.22
C GLU A 248 6.30 24.67 -0.40
N TYR A 249 5.73 23.49 -0.11
CA TYR A 249 4.52 22.99 -0.71
C TYR A 249 3.22 23.55 -0.10
N GLU A 250 2.23 23.84 -0.94
CA GLU A 250 0.85 24.05 -0.49
C GLU A 250 0.22 22.72 -0.06
N ILE A 251 -0.55 22.74 1.03
CA ILE A 251 -1.14 21.53 1.64
C ILE A 251 -2.66 21.61 1.57
N SER A 252 -3.29 20.68 0.85
CA SER A 252 -4.71 20.36 1.00
C SER A 252 -4.92 19.26 2.04
N GLN A 253 -6.03 19.33 2.78
CA GLN A 253 -6.36 18.36 3.83
C GLN A 253 -7.76 17.79 3.62
N TYR A 254 -7.86 16.47 3.54
CA TYR A 254 -9.12 15.74 3.37
C TYR A 254 -9.39 14.88 4.62
N PRO A 255 -9.99 15.47 5.68
CA PRO A 255 -10.32 14.74 6.91
C PRO A 255 -11.46 13.74 6.70
N GLY A 256 -11.58 12.79 7.62
CA GLY A 256 -12.64 11.79 7.60
C GLY A 256 -12.35 10.58 6.70
N PHE A 257 -11.06 10.25 6.50
CA PHE A 257 -10.63 9.10 5.72
C PHE A 257 -10.73 7.80 6.54
N LEU A 258 -11.28 6.75 5.93
CA LEU A 258 -11.42 5.39 6.45
C LEU A 258 -11.18 4.39 5.31
N GLY A 259 -9.93 3.98 5.14
CA GLY A 259 -9.48 3.19 3.98
C GLY A 259 -9.62 1.66 4.13
N SER A 260 -8.70 0.93 3.51
CA SER A 260 -8.79 -0.54 3.36
C SER A 260 -8.87 -1.27 4.69
N PHE A 261 -7.93 -1.04 5.63
CA PHE A 261 -7.91 -1.73 6.92
C PHE A 261 -9.20 -1.55 7.73
N TYR A 262 -9.87 -0.40 7.64
CA TYR A 262 -11.19 -0.23 8.27
C TYR A 262 -12.23 -1.18 7.69
N ASN A 263 -12.28 -1.31 6.36
CA ASN A 263 -13.24 -2.21 5.70
C ASN A 263 -12.86 -3.69 5.94
N ASP A 264 -11.60 -4.05 5.73
CA ASP A 264 -11.08 -5.42 5.83
C ASP A 264 -11.12 -5.97 7.25
N ALA A 265 -10.92 -5.13 8.27
CA ALA A 265 -11.02 -5.54 9.67
C ALA A 265 -12.48 -5.69 10.16
N GLY A 266 -13.49 -5.45 9.32
CA GLY A 266 -14.91 -5.57 9.66
C GLY A 266 -15.51 -4.31 10.29
N LYS A 267 -14.99 -3.13 9.92
CA LYS A 267 -15.43 -1.79 10.36
C LYS A 267 -15.37 -1.54 11.88
N PRO A 268 -14.19 -1.61 12.51
CA PRO A 268 -14.05 -1.41 13.96
C PRO A 268 -14.44 0.01 14.41
N ASP A 269 -15.24 0.10 15.48
CA ASP A 269 -15.68 1.37 16.08
C ASP A 269 -14.50 2.27 16.50
N ALA A 270 -13.37 1.69 16.93
CA ALA A 270 -12.19 2.44 17.31
C ALA A 270 -11.55 3.22 16.14
N MET A 271 -11.62 2.68 14.93
CA MET A 271 -11.14 3.34 13.71
C MET A 271 -12.11 4.44 13.27
N SER A 272 -13.42 4.15 13.22
CA SER A 272 -14.43 5.14 12.82
C SER A 272 -14.62 6.30 13.80
N ALA A 273 -14.29 6.09 15.08
CA ALA A 273 -14.24 7.15 16.10
C ALA A 273 -13.06 8.12 15.93
N THR A 274 -11.98 7.71 15.25
CA THR A 274 -10.82 8.55 14.95
C THR A 274 -10.38 8.35 13.50
N PRO A 275 -11.15 8.82 12.51
CA PRO A 275 -10.78 8.68 11.11
C PRO A 275 -9.49 9.44 10.80
N ASP A 276 -8.82 9.05 9.74
CA ASP A 276 -7.58 9.66 9.30
C ASP A 276 -7.83 10.96 8.51
N THR A 277 -6.76 11.70 8.23
CA THR A 277 -6.77 12.87 7.33
C THR A 277 -5.72 12.66 6.25
N VAL A 278 -6.14 12.70 4.98
CA VAL A 278 -5.21 12.68 3.85
C VAL A 278 -4.68 14.09 3.66
N ASN A 279 -3.40 14.30 3.95
CA ASN A 279 -2.68 15.52 3.58
C ASN A 279 -2.10 15.32 2.18
N ALA A 280 -2.32 16.28 1.29
CA ALA A 280 -1.81 16.27 -0.08
C ALA A 280 -0.97 17.53 -0.34
N TYR A 281 0.26 17.32 -0.82
CA TYR A 281 1.20 18.37 -1.16
C TYR A 281 1.11 18.64 -2.65
N HIS A 282 0.73 19.86 -3.03
CA HIS A 282 0.65 20.27 -4.44
C HIS A 282 2.05 20.54 -4.99
N PRO A 283 2.38 20.16 -6.24
CA PRO A 283 3.61 20.59 -6.91
C PRO A 283 3.81 22.11 -6.83
N LEU A 284 5.06 22.57 -6.83
CA LEU A 284 5.39 24.00 -6.79
C LEU A 284 5.00 24.71 -8.10
N SER A 285 5.04 24.00 -9.22
CA SER A 285 4.49 24.50 -10.48
C SER A 285 2.95 24.52 -10.47
N ALA A 286 2.38 25.73 -10.33
CA ALA A 286 0.94 25.93 -10.35
C ALA A 286 0.28 25.66 -11.72
N ASP A 287 1.06 25.71 -12.81
CA ASP A 287 0.63 25.45 -14.18
C ASP A 287 0.93 24.00 -14.63
N ALA A 288 1.46 23.14 -13.75
CA ALA A 288 1.62 21.73 -14.03
C ALA A 288 0.27 21.06 -14.31
N HIS A 289 0.19 20.35 -15.43
CA HIS A 289 -1.04 19.73 -15.90
C HIS A 289 -0.85 18.23 -16.12
N MET A 290 -1.93 17.47 -15.97
CA MET A 290 -1.92 16.03 -16.02
C MET A 290 -2.97 15.51 -17.00
N GLU A 291 -2.61 14.50 -17.79
CA GLU A 291 -3.55 13.70 -18.57
C GLU A 291 -3.32 12.20 -18.33
N TYR A 292 -4.37 11.39 -18.48
CA TYR A 292 -4.32 9.95 -18.24
C TYR A 292 -5.12 9.15 -19.28
N GLY A 293 -4.78 7.88 -19.47
CA GLY A 293 -5.40 7.03 -20.48
C GLY A 293 -5.00 5.56 -20.38
N SER A 294 -5.34 4.77 -21.40
CA SER A 294 -5.08 3.33 -21.41
C SER A 294 -3.66 2.96 -21.85
N ASN A 295 -3.00 3.83 -22.61
CA ASN A 295 -1.58 3.76 -23.00
C ASN A 295 -1.13 5.08 -23.66
N GLU A 296 0.16 5.19 -23.96
CA GLU A 296 0.82 6.37 -24.53
C GLU A 296 0.40 6.75 -25.96
N ASN A 297 -0.41 5.91 -26.63
CA ASN A 297 -0.98 6.14 -27.96
C ASN A 297 -2.51 6.31 -27.93
N SER A 298 -3.12 6.31 -26.74
CA SER A 298 -4.56 6.51 -26.57
C SER A 298 -4.93 8.00 -26.52
N SER A 299 -6.20 8.32 -26.80
CA SER A 299 -6.72 9.65 -26.45
C SER A 299 -6.73 9.79 -24.94
N LEU A 300 -6.04 10.80 -24.42
CA LEU A 300 -5.92 11.03 -22.98
C LEU A 300 -7.05 11.93 -22.47
N THR A 301 -7.34 11.80 -21.18
CA THR A 301 -8.33 12.59 -20.44
C THR A 301 -7.59 13.53 -19.50
N GLY A 302 -7.92 14.81 -19.52
CA GLY A 302 -7.37 15.79 -18.56
C GLY A 302 -7.75 15.46 -17.12
N GLY A 303 -6.79 15.56 -16.21
CA GLY A 303 -6.94 15.27 -14.79
C GLY A 303 -6.20 16.28 -13.91
N LYS A 304 -5.96 15.90 -12.65
CA LYS A 304 -5.22 16.71 -11.67
C LYS A 304 -4.17 15.87 -10.97
N VAL A 305 -3.01 16.48 -10.70
CA VAL A 305 -1.95 15.86 -9.88
C VAL A 305 -2.43 15.66 -8.45
N ILE A 306 -3.10 16.67 -7.88
CA ILE A 306 -3.88 16.62 -6.64
C ILE A 306 -5.32 16.99 -6.96
N PHE A 307 -6.25 16.05 -6.78
CA PHE A 307 -7.70 16.23 -6.98
C PHE A 307 -8.41 16.55 -5.66
N ASP A 308 -9.44 17.41 -5.71
CA ASP A 308 -10.18 17.82 -4.51
C ASP A 308 -11.18 16.74 -4.04
N GLU A 309 -10.75 15.95 -3.04
CA GLU A 309 -11.57 14.93 -2.39
C GLU A 309 -12.35 15.46 -1.17
N SER A 310 -12.58 16.78 -1.06
CA SER A 310 -13.34 17.39 0.05
C SER A 310 -14.74 16.78 0.22
N THR A 311 -15.47 16.61 -0.89
CA THR A 311 -16.83 16.05 -0.94
C THR A 311 -16.89 14.52 -1.06
N ALA A 312 -15.74 13.85 -1.12
CA ALA A 312 -15.63 12.42 -1.35
C ALA A 312 -16.13 11.55 -0.19
N ALA A 313 -16.57 10.33 -0.52
CA ALA A 313 -16.84 9.30 0.47
C ALA A 313 -15.58 8.96 1.29
N ALA A 314 -15.78 8.55 2.55
CA ALA A 314 -14.70 8.31 3.50
C ALA A 314 -13.62 7.31 3.02
N SER A 315 -13.99 6.35 2.14
CA SER A 315 -13.06 5.35 1.59
C SER A 315 -12.27 5.83 0.37
N LEU A 316 -12.65 6.95 -0.26
CA LEU A 316 -12.11 7.38 -1.55
C LEU A 316 -11.03 8.46 -1.45
N LYS A 317 -10.81 9.08 -0.28
CA LYS A 317 -9.97 10.29 -0.14
C LYS A 317 -8.48 10.11 -0.50
N TYR A 318 -7.96 8.88 -0.59
CA TYR A 318 -6.62 8.61 -1.13
C TYR A 318 -6.55 8.80 -2.67
N GLY A 319 -7.69 8.75 -3.37
CA GLY A 319 -7.84 9.02 -4.80
C GLY A 319 -7.43 10.44 -5.24
N THR A 320 -7.23 11.36 -4.29
CA THR A 320 -6.68 12.70 -4.51
C THR A 320 -5.39 12.68 -5.33
N PHE A 321 -4.55 11.66 -5.15
CA PHE A 321 -3.26 11.58 -5.82
C PHE A 321 -3.39 11.04 -7.24
N ILE A 322 -2.99 11.86 -8.23
CA ILE A 322 -2.85 11.53 -9.66
C ILE A 322 -4.06 10.84 -10.31
N MET A 323 -5.26 11.16 -9.84
CA MET A 323 -6.53 10.52 -10.24
C MET A 323 -6.51 8.98 -10.07
N GLY A 324 -5.73 8.47 -9.12
CA GLY A 324 -5.65 7.05 -8.78
C GLY A 324 -4.84 6.18 -9.76
N ASP A 325 -5.30 4.94 -9.94
CA ASP A 325 -4.52 3.86 -10.55
C ASP A 325 -4.68 3.74 -12.06
N ASN A 326 -4.29 4.82 -12.75
CA ASN A 326 -4.36 4.92 -14.20
C ASN A 326 -3.30 4.03 -14.89
N PRO A 327 -3.66 3.32 -16.00
CA PRO A 327 -2.71 2.51 -16.76
C PRO A 327 -1.52 3.32 -17.27
N TYR A 328 -1.80 4.53 -17.77
CA TYR A 328 -0.79 5.49 -18.20
C TYR A 328 -1.23 6.90 -17.79
N THR A 329 -0.30 7.66 -17.21
CA THR A 329 -0.46 9.08 -16.91
C THR A 329 0.76 9.85 -17.42
N VAL A 330 0.54 11.07 -17.87
CA VAL A 330 1.58 12.06 -18.15
C VAL A 330 1.30 13.31 -17.33
N ILE A 331 2.33 13.85 -16.68
CA ILE A 331 2.31 15.15 -16.02
C ILE A 331 3.39 16.00 -16.69
N GLU A 332 3.03 17.18 -17.18
CA GLU A 332 3.97 18.13 -17.77
C GLU A 332 4.09 19.37 -16.89
N ASN A 333 5.32 19.73 -16.56
CA ASN A 333 5.68 20.95 -15.83
C ASN A 333 6.17 22.02 -16.83
N PRO A 334 5.40 23.09 -17.10
CA PRO A 334 5.76 24.11 -18.07
C PRO A 334 6.84 25.09 -17.59
N ASP A 335 7.18 25.11 -16.30
CA ASP A 335 8.28 25.93 -15.76
C ASP A 335 9.66 25.35 -16.12
N LEU A 336 9.71 24.10 -16.57
CA LEU A 336 10.91 23.41 -17.04
C LEU A 336 10.90 23.26 -18.58
N THR A 337 12.04 23.52 -19.22
CA THR A 337 12.19 23.50 -20.69
C THR A 337 13.46 22.77 -21.15
N ASP A 338 14.02 21.91 -20.30
CA ASP A 338 15.29 21.21 -20.51
C ASP A 338 15.14 19.81 -21.13
N GLY A 339 13.91 19.34 -21.35
CA GLY A 339 13.60 18.00 -21.85
C GLY A 339 13.78 16.89 -20.82
N SER A 340 13.91 17.22 -19.53
CA SER A 340 14.05 16.23 -18.46
C SER A 340 12.78 15.39 -18.32
N ALA A 341 12.91 14.06 -18.38
CA ALA A 341 11.78 13.15 -18.23
C ALA A 341 12.12 11.88 -17.44
N CYS A 342 11.14 11.36 -16.71
CA CYS A 342 11.22 10.06 -16.04
C CYS A 342 9.97 9.21 -16.26
N ILE A 343 10.10 7.90 -16.01
CA ILE A 343 8.98 6.97 -15.91
C ILE A 343 8.91 6.40 -14.49
N VAL A 344 7.73 6.45 -13.87
CA VAL A 344 7.44 5.84 -12.58
C VAL A 344 6.63 4.57 -12.81
N VAL A 345 7.19 3.41 -12.44
CA VAL A 345 6.59 2.08 -12.56
C VAL A 345 6.07 1.66 -11.19
N LYS A 346 4.75 1.73 -10.99
CA LYS A 346 4.14 1.75 -9.65
C LYS A 346 2.91 0.86 -9.50
N GLU A 347 2.56 0.60 -8.25
CA GLU A 347 1.18 0.36 -7.80
C GLU A 347 0.74 1.52 -6.88
N SER A 348 -0.40 1.41 -6.20
CA SER A 348 -1.09 2.52 -5.52
C SER A 348 -0.26 3.30 -4.49
N PHE A 349 0.80 2.72 -3.90
CA PHE A 349 1.76 3.48 -3.09
C PHE A 349 2.45 4.61 -3.88
N GLY A 350 2.75 4.41 -5.16
CA GLY A 350 3.41 5.41 -6.00
C GLY A 350 2.57 6.68 -6.20
N ASN A 351 1.25 6.64 -5.98
CA ASN A 351 0.36 7.77 -6.21
C ASN A 351 0.77 8.97 -5.35
N ALA A 352 0.98 8.76 -4.04
CA ALA A 352 1.41 9.82 -3.11
C ALA A 352 2.89 10.26 -3.29
N PHE A 353 3.69 9.52 -4.07
CA PHE A 353 5.10 9.82 -4.34
C PHE A 353 5.29 10.68 -5.60
N VAL A 354 4.49 10.45 -6.64
CA VAL A 354 4.61 11.13 -7.94
C VAL A 354 4.56 12.67 -7.85
N PRO A 355 3.69 13.32 -7.05
CA PRO A 355 3.61 14.78 -6.98
C PRO A 355 4.96 15.47 -6.69
N PHE A 356 5.80 14.87 -5.83
CA PHE A 356 7.11 15.44 -5.48
C PHE A 356 8.14 15.40 -6.62
N LEU A 357 7.91 14.58 -7.66
CA LEU A 357 8.78 14.52 -8.84
C LEU A 357 8.48 15.64 -9.85
N VAL A 358 7.29 16.23 -9.82
CA VAL A 358 6.82 17.15 -10.87
C VAL A 358 7.72 18.38 -10.99
N ASP A 359 8.29 18.85 -9.88
CA ASP A 359 9.20 20.00 -9.86
C ASP A 359 10.65 19.67 -10.30
N HIS A 360 10.96 18.39 -10.55
CA HIS A 360 12.30 17.88 -10.91
C HIS A 360 12.41 17.36 -12.35
N TYR A 361 11.30 17.36 -13.10
CA TYR A 361 11.22 16.89 -14.48
C TYR A 361 10.23 17.71 -15.29
N GLN A 362 10.60 18.11 -16.50
CA GLN A 362 9.65 18.69 -17.45
C GLN A 362 8.50 17.73 -17.77
N THR A 363 8.73 16.41 -17.76
CA THR A 363 7.67 15.41 -17.94
C THR A 363 7.84 14.19 -17.04
N VAL A 364 6.83 13.93 -16.21
CA VAL A 364 6.71 12.70 -15.41
C VAL A 364 5.70 11.78 -16.08
N TYR A 365 6.16 10.64 -16.59
CA TYR A 365 5.29 9.56 -17.04
C TYR A 365 5.04 8.59 -15.88
N VAL A 366 3.83 8.11 -15.71
CA VAL A 366 3.47 7.10 -14.71
C VAL A 366 2.81 5.92 -15.39
N VAL A 367 3.24 4.71 -15.00
CA VAL A 367 2.74 3.43 -15.48
C VAL A 367 2.28 2.63 -14.26
N ASP A 368 0.97 2.41 -14.15
CA ASP A 368 0.47 1.36 -13.26
C ASP A 368 0.57 0.01 -13.96
N TYR A 369 1.58 -0.78 -13.58
CA TYR A 369 1.91 -2.02 -14.28
C TYR A 369 0.81 -3.08 -14.18
N ARG A 370 -0.16 -2.93 -13.28
CA ARG A 370 -1.32 -3.84 -13.17
C ARG A 370 -2.26 -3.69 -14.37
N TYR A 371 -2.34 -2.51 -14.97
CA TYR A 371 -3.34 -2.18 -15.99
C TYR A 371 -2.74 -1.77 -17.34
N TYR A 372 -1.49 -1.29 -17.36
CA TYR A 372 -0.76 -0.97 -18.58
C TYR A 372 -0.45 -2.23 -19.42
N THR A 373 -0.39 -2.05 -20.75
CA THR A 373 -0.20 -3.13 -21.73
C THR A 373 0.93 -2.88 -22.74
N GLY A 374 1.68 -1.76 -22.60
CA GLY A 374 2.88 -1.48 -23.37
C GLY A 374 4.16 -2.01 -22.71
N SER A 375 5.32 -1.54 -23.16
CA SER A 375 6.64 -1.89 -22.60
C SER A 375 7.35 -0.65 -22.05
N ILE A 376 7.89 -0.76 -20.82
CA ILE A 376 8.64 0.28 -20.12
C ILE A 376 9.90 0.63 -20.90
N THR A 377 10.65 -0.37 -21.37
CA THR A 377 11.89 -0.10 -22.14
C THR A 377 11.61 0.53 -23.51
N ALA A 378 10.45 0.27 -24.11
CA ALA A 378 10.02 0.93 -25.35
C ALA A 378 9.57 2.38 -25.08
N LEU A 379 8.78 2.59 -24.01
CA LEU A 379 8.32 3.92 -23.58
C LEU A 379 9.49 4.84 -23.22
N ALA A 380 10.46 4.36 -22.45
CA ALA A 380 11.63 5.14 -22.05
C ALA A 380 12.41 5.65 -23.26
N ARG A 381 12.69 4.77 -24.24
CA ARG A 381 13.37 5.13 -25.49
C ARG A 381 12.54 6.07 -26.35
N SER A 382 11.21 5.91 -26.42
CA SER A 382 10.34 6.72 -27.28
C SER A 382 10.09 8.13 -26.72
N LYS A 383 10.07 8.29 -25.40
CA LYS A 383 9.88 9.57 -24.70
C LYS A 383 11.18 10.26 -24.28
N GLY A 384 12.34 9.61 -24.45
CA GLY A 384 13.63 10.15 -24.02
C GLY A 384 13.79 10.21 -22.49
N ALA A 385 13.09 9.35 -21.75
CA ALA A 385 13.15 9.33 -20.29
C ALA A 385 14.57 8.96 -19.81
N SER A 386 15.18 9.82 -19.00
CA SER A 386 16.55 9.67 -18.49
C SER A 386 16.62 8.86 -17.20
N ASP A 387 15.51 8.75 -16.48
CA ASP A 387 15.38 7.94 -15.26
C ASP A 387 14.11 7.05 -15.34
N VAL A 388 14.20 5.81 -14.81
CA VAL A 388 13.05 4.92 -14.61
C VAL A 388 13.03 4.47 -13.15
N LEU A 389 11.94 4.74 -12.43
CA LEU A 389 11.80 4.51 -11.00
C LEU A 389 10.79 3.38 -10.77
N PHE A 390 11.23 2.25 -10.19
CA PHE A 390 10.33 1.23 -9.66
C PHE A 390 9.96 1.60 -8.22
N VAL A 391 8.68 1.90 -7.99
CA VAL A 391 8.12 2.40 -6.73
C VAL A 391 7.08 1.40 -6.25
N ASN A 392 7.53 0.35 -5.56
CA ASN A 392 6.67 -0.81 -5.25
C ASN A 392 6.81 -1.22 -3.78
N ASN A 393 5.68 -1.42 -3.10
CA ASN A 393 5.66 -1.88 -1.72
C ASN A 393 5.98 -3.38 -1.59
N LEU A 394 6.45 -3.79 -0.41
CA LEU A 394 6.82 -5.19 -0.15
C LEU A 394 5.65 -6.17 -0.35
N SER A 395 4.40 -5.76 -0.11
CA SER A 395 3.22 -6.60 -0.34
C SER A 395 3.00 -6.88 -1.83
N ALA A 396 3.16 -5.87 -2.68
CA ALA A 396 3.12 -6.03 -4.13
C ALA A 396 4.25 -6.95 -4.63
N ILE A 397 5.45 -6.86 -4.05
CA ILE A 397 6.60 -7.71 -4.45
C ILE A 397 6.40 -9.19 -4.07
N ARG A 398 5.69 -9.49 -2.97
CA ARG A 398 5.29 -10.88 -2.62
C ARG A 398 4.02 -11.37 -3.37
N GLY A 399 3.40 -10.53 -4.20
CA GLY A 399 2.16 -10.83 -4.90
C GLY A 399 2.39 -11.52 -6.25
N SER A 400 1.86 -12.73 -6.43
CA SER A 400 2.06 -13.49 -7.68
C SER A 400 1.39 -12.83 -8.89
N TYR A 401 0.22 -12.21 -8.69
CA TYR A 401 -0.49 -11.40 -9.69
C TYR A 401 0.35 -10.18 -10.09
N GLN A 402 0.83 -9.42 -9.10
CA GLN A 402 1.57 -8.17 -9.29
C GLN A 402 2.89 -8.43 -10.02
N ILE A 403 3.67 -9.42 -9.60
CA ILE A 403 4.90 -9.84 -10.30
C ILE A 403 4.60 -10.44 -11.68
N GLY A 404 3.45 -11.09 -11.87
CA GLY A 404 2.97 -11.54 -13.18
C GLY A 404 2.72 -10.38 -14.14
N LYS A 405 2.06 -9.33 -13.66
CA LYS A 405 1.76 -8.09 -14.39
C LYS A 405 3.01 -7.29 -14.70
N LEU A 406 3.90 -7.07 -13.72
CA LEU A 406 5.16 -6.35 -13.90
C LEU A 406 6.05 -7.01 -14.95
N ASN A 407 6.12 -8.35 -14.98
CA ASN A 407 6.85 -9.09 -16.02
C ASN A 407 6.25 -8.91 -17.43
N GLY A 408 4.97 -8.54 -17.54
CA GLY A 408 4.27 -8.32 -18.80
C GLY A 408 4.56 -6.96 -19.46
N VAL A 409 5.04 -5.99 -18.68
CA VAL A 409 5.26 -4.60 -19.14
C VAL A 409 6.72 -4.17 -19.25
N LYS A 410 7.69 -5.08 -19.07
CA LYS A 410 9.12 -4.75 -19.14
C LYS A 410 9.56 -4.25 -20.53
#